data_AF-A0A9D6F045-F1
#
_entry.id   AF-A0A9D6F045-F1
#
_cell.length_a   1.000
_cell.length_b   1.000
_cell.length_c   1.000
_cell.angle_alpha   90.00
_cell.angle_beta   90.00
_cell.angle_gamma   90.00
#
_symmetry.space_group_name_H-M   'P 1'
#
loop_
_entity.id
_entity.type
_entity.pdbx_description
1 polymer ?
#
loop_
_entity_poly.entity_id
_entity_poly.type
_entity_poly.pdbx_seq_one_letter_code
_entity_poly.pdbx_strand_id
1 'polypeptide(L)'
;MSNERPESHSEKPLPALGPQSAAEFSEKPLPPIGEREPETEEQERESEGLAVASQIMELQQRGHKGANWFFWVAALSVVNSISVHGGMSGYFVVGLGITLIVDGLAKVLGEQNPDFDIGLKVFAIGFAVAAALVVTAFGLLARRGALIFFAIGMFLYLLDGLLFLLVQGLMSVAFHAFALFWMWSGFSAFRQINAIQATLVEDAD
;
A
#
# COMPACT_ATOMS: atom_id res chain seq x y z
N MET A 1 34.82 7.47 -58.86
CA MET A 1 35.53 8.31 -57.88
C MET A 1 34.80 9.63 -57.79
N SER A 2 33.85 9.75 -56.86
CA SER A 2 33.26 11.03 -56.45
C SER A 2 32.95 10.91 -54.96
N ASN A 3 33.61 11.75 -54.20
CA ASN A 3 33.68 11.81 -52.74
C ASN A 3 32.69 12.87 -52.29
N GLU A 4 31.58 12.48 -51.67
CA GLU A 4 30.64 13.43 -51.06
C GLU A 4 30.78 13.36 -49.53
N ARG A 5 31.30 14.46 -49.00
CA ARG A 5 31.61 14.74 -47.59
C ARG A 5 30.32 15.16 -46.87
N PRO A 6 30.11 14.78 -45.60
CA PRO A 6 28.91 15.15 -44.85
C PRO A 6 28.88 16.65 -44.49
N GLU A 7 27.69 17.24 -44.57
CA GLU A 7 27.41 18.64 -44.23
C GLU A 7 27.72 18.94 -42.77
N SER A 8 28.51 19.99 -42.54
CA SER A 8 28.81 20.52 -41.21
C SER A 8 27.63 21.34 -40.70
N HIS A 9 27.05 20.91 -39.58
CA HIS A 9 26.10 21.72 -38.83
C HIS A 9 26.73 23.05 -38.41
N SER A 10 26.06 24.15 -38.79
CA SER A 10 26.39 25.53 -38.48
C SER A 10 26.32 25.77 -36.97
N GLU A 11 27.47 26.03 -36.34
CA GLU A 11 27.54 26.51 -34.96
C GLU A 11 26.95 27.92 -34.88
N LYS A 12 25.90 28.06 -34.06
CA LYS A 12 25.27 29.33 -33.73
C LYS A 12 26.23 30.13 -32.83
N PRO A 13 26.55 31.40 -33.10
CA PRO A 13 27.46 32.17 -32.26
C PRO A 13 26.88 32.37 -30.86
N LEU A 14 27.70 32.14 -29.83
CA LEU A 14 27.40 32.52 -28.45
C LEU A 14 27.19 34.04 -28.35
N PRO A 15 26.18 34.51 -27.61
CA PRO A 15 26.05 35.93 -27.30
C PRO A 15 27.20 36.35 -26.38
N ALA A 16 27.89 37.43 -26.78
CA ALA A 16 28.92 38.06 -25.96
C ALA A 16 28.31 38.58 -24.66
N LEU A 17 28.77 38.04 -23.53
CA LEU A 17 28.49 38.59 -22.21
C LEU A 17 29.24 39.91 -22.06
N GLY A 18 28.51 41.02 -22.16
CA GLY A 18 29.04 42.34 -21.83
C GLY A 18 29.32 42.46 -20.32
N PRO A 19 30.31 43.26 -19.91
CA PRO A 19 30.58 43.52 -18.50
C PRO A 19 29.58 44.56 -18.00
N GLN A 20 28.43 44.11 -17.52
CA GLN A 20 27.52 44.98 -16.77
C GLN A 20 27.36 44.48 -15.34
N SER A 21 27.88 45.32 -14.45
CA SER A 21 27.42 45.52 -13.08
C SER A 21 27.67 44.39 -12.07
N ALA A 22 28.93 44.27 -11.66
CA ALA A 22 29.35 43.62 -10.43
C ALA A 22 29.16 44.51 -9.19
N ALA A 23 28.00 45.16 -9.02
CA ALA A 23 27.80 46.08 -7.90
C ALA A 23 26.32 46.24 -7.50
N GLU A 24 25.65 45.16 -7.12
CA GLU A 24 24.56 45.23 -6.13
C GLU A 24 24.25 43.86 -5.50
N PHE A 25 25.30 43.12 -5.11
CA PHE A 25 25.14 42.21 -3.98
C PHE A 25 25.08 43.09 -2.73
N SER A 26 23.87 43.55 -2.39
CA SER A 26 23.56 43.93 -1.02
C SER A 26 23.64 42.65 -0.20
N GLU A 27 24.85 42.24 0.16
CA GLU A 27 25.10 41.40 1.32
C GLU A 27 24.59 42.17 2.52
N LYS A 28 23.29 42.06 2.77
CA LYS A 28 22.73 42.39 4.07
C LYS A 28 23.53 41.54 5.06
N PRO A 29 24.31 42.14 5.98
CA PRO A 29 25.17 41.38 6.87
C PRO A 29 24.33 40.32 7.56
N LEU A 30 24.80 39.07 7.54
CA LEU A 30 24.22 38.03 8.38
C LEU A 30 24.21 38.60 9.82
N PRO A 31 23.06 38.55 10.51
CA PRO A 31 23.00 39.03 11.88
C PRO A 31 24.06 38.29 12.70
N PRO A 32 24.68 38.96 13.69
CA PRO A 32 25.66 38.33 14.55
C PRO A 32 25.05 37.06 15.17
N ILE A 33 25.89 36.04 15.41
CA ILE A 33 25.50 34.72 15.95
C ILE A 33 24.81 34.80 17.35
N GLY A 34 24.58 35.99 17.89
CA GLY A 34 23.91 36.23 19.18
C GLY A 34 22.56 36.96 19.14
N GLU A 35 21.99 37.29 17.98
CA GLU A 35 20.74 38.09 17.88
C GLU A 35 19.74 37.50 16.86
N ARG A 36 19.39 36.21 16.98
CA ARG A 36 18.11 35.77 16.39
C ARG A 36 17.00 36.36 17.26
N GLU A 37 16.15 37.19 16.66
CA GLU A 37 15.00 37.73 17.38
C GLU A 37 14.09 36.57 17.81
N PRO A 38 13.56 36.58 19.05
CA PRO A 38 12.76 35.48 19.59
C PRO A 38 11.54 35.14 18.72
N GLU A 39 11.01 36.13 17.99
CA GLU A 39 9.91 35.96 17.03
C GLU A 39 10.29 35.06 15.83
N THR A 40 11.56 35.04 15.42
CA THR A 40 12.03 34.21 14.30
C THR A 40 12.18 32.75 14.73
N GLU A 41 12.67 32.50 15.96
CA GLU A 41 12.82 31.13 16.49
C GLU A 41 11.46 30.47 16.80
N GLU A 42 10.48 31.25 17.28
CA GLU A 42 9.13 30.74 17.56
C GLU A 42 8.38 30.42 16.26
N GLN A 43 8.49 31.27 15.23
CA GLN A 43 7.93 31.02 13.91
C GLN A 43 8.57 29.81 13.21
N GLU A 44 9.90 29.64 13.32
CA GLU A 44 10.59 28.46 12.79
C GLU A 44 10.06 27.17 13.43
N ARG A 45 9.97 27.12 14.78
CA ARG A 45 9.43 25.96 15.50
C ARG A 45 7.97 25.66 15.17
N GLU A 46 7.13 26.68 15.03
CA GLU A 46 5.73 26.50 14.62
C GLU A 46 5.65 25.91 13.20
N SER A 47 6.46 26.41 12.28
CA SER A 47 6.52 25.90 10.90
C SER A 47 7.00 24.45 10.84
N GLU A 48 7.99 24.09 11.65
CA GLU A 48 8.49 22.71 11.79
C GLU A 48 7.42 21.79 12.38
N GLY A 49 6.72 22.22 13.43
CA GLY A 49 5.62 21.46 14.04
C GLY A 49 4.48 21.19 13.05
N LEU A 50 4.09 22.19 12.25
CA LEU A 50 3.11 22.04 11.17
C LEU A 50 3.61 21.08 10.08
N ALA A 51 4.89 21.14 9.73
CA ALA A 51 5.50 20.22 8.77
C ALA A 51 5.51 18.77 9.29
N VAL A 52 5.78 18.53 10.57
CA VAL A 52 5.72 17.19 11.17
C VAL A 52 4.27 16.69 11.23
N ALA A 53 3.31 17.53 11.63
CA ALA A 53 1.90 17.17 11.71
C ALA A 53 1.33 16.77 10.33
N SER A 54 1.66 17.53 9.28
CA SER A 54 1.25 17.21 7.91
C SER A 54 1.86 15.88 7.42
N GLN A 55 3.15 15.63 7.69
CA GLN A 55 3.80 14.35 7.39
C GLN A 55 3.13 13.17 8.10
N ILE A 56 2.81 13.29 9.39
CA ILE A 56 2.10 12.24 10.13
C ILE A 56 0.73 11.96 9.51
N MET A 57 -0.01 13.00 9.14
CA MET A 57 -1.33 12.87 8.51
C MET A 57 -1.25 12.11 7.17
N GLU A 58 -0.26 12.42 6.32
CA GLU A 58 -0.03 11.71 5.06
C GLU A 58 0.32 10.23 5.29
N LEU A 59 1.21 9.95 6.24
CA LEU A 59 1.56 8.58 6.62
C LEU A 59 0.34 7.82 7.15
N GLN A 60 -0.52 8.47 7.92
CA GLN A 60 -1.71 7.85 8.50
C GLN A 60 -2.73 7.50 7.41
N GLN A 61 -2.91 8.38 6.42
CA GLN A 61 -3.73 8.08 5.25
C GLN A 61 -3.18 6.91 4.44
N ARG A 62 -1.86 6.84 4.23
CA ARG A 62 -1.21 5.70 3.56
C ARG A 62 -1.37 4.41 4.36
N GLY A 63 -1.22 4.47 5.68
CA GLY A 63 -1.47 3.37 6.60
C GLY A 63 -2.87 2.80 6.45
N HIS A 64 -3.89 3.67 6.46
CA HIS A 64 -5.28 3.28 6.25
C HIS A 64 -5.53 2.68 4.85
N LYS A 65 -4.96 3.27 3.78
CA LYS A 65 -5.11 2.74 2.42
C LYS A 65 -4.55 1.31 2.32
N GLY A 66 -3.38 1.05 2.92
CA GLY A 66 -2.81 -0.30 2.96
C GLY A 66 -3.64 -1.27 3.79
N ALA A 67 -4.06 -0.88 5.00
CA ALA A 67 -4.90 -1.72 5.85
C ALA A 67 -6.29 -2.00 5.24
N ASN A 68 -6.80 -1.10 4.39
CA ASN A 68 -8.09 -1.29 3.71
C ASN A 68 -8.11 -2.49 2.76
N TRP A 69 -6.95 -2.95 2.30
CA TRP A 69 -6.85 -4.14 1.46
C TRP A 69 -7.36 -5.41 2.15
N PHE A 70 -7.28 -5.50 3.48
CA PHE A 70 -7.88 -6.62 4.21
C PHE A 70 -9.41 -6.68 4.02
N PHE A 71 -10.10 -5.54 4.02
CA PHE A 71 -11.55 -5.51 3.79
C PHE A 71 -11.89 -5.83 2.34
N TRP A 72 -11.09 -5.35 1.39
CA TRP A 72 -11.28 -5.71 -0.02
C TRP A 72 -11.12 -7.21 -0.24
N VAL A 73 -10.06 -7.82 0.32
CA VAL A 73 -9.83 -9.27 0.25
C VAL A 73 -11.00 -10.04 0.88
N ALA A 74 -11.46 -9.62 2.07
CA ALA A 74 -12.59 -10.23 2.75
C ALA A 74 -13.87 -10.17 1.92
N ALA A 75 -14.22 -8.99 1.40
CA ALA A 75 -15.42 -8.78 0.59
C ALA A 75 -15.37 -9.59 -0.71
N LEU A 76 -14.25 -9.55 -1.44
CA LEU A 76 -14.06 -10.29 -2.68
C LEU A 76 -14.14 -11.81 -2.47
N SER A 77 -13.66 -12.31 -1.32
CA SER A 77 -13.74 -13.74 -0.99
C SER A 77 -15.18 -14.23 -0.81
N VAL A 78 -16.01 -13.46 -0.10
CA VAL A 78 -17.43 -13.79 0.08
C VAL A 78 -18.18 -13.71 -1.25
N VAL A 79 -17.95 -12.65 -2.04
CA VAL A 79 -18.55 -12.49 -3.38
C VAL A 79 -18.17 -13.66 -4.29
N ASN A 80 -16.91 -14.11 -4.21
CA ASN A 80 -16.46 -15.26 -5.00
C ASN A 80 -17.20 -16.56 -4.60
N SER A 81 -17.28 -16.87 -3.30
CA SER A 81 -18.00 -18.07 -2.83
C SER A 81 -19.48 -18.06 -3.24
N ILE A 82 -20.15 -16.90 -3.11
CA ILE A 82 -21.54 -16.74 -3.57
C ILE A 82 -21.64 -16.96 -5.09
N SER A 83 -20.70 -16.45 -5.88
CA SER A 83 -20.70 -16.63 -7.34
C SER A 83 -20.55 -18.09 -7.74
N VAL A 84 -19.65 -18.84 -7.09
CA VAL A 84 -19.40 -20.26 -7.36
C VAL A 84 -20.64 -21.12 -7.09
N HIS A 85 -21.33 -20.88 -5.97
CA HIS A 85 -22.49 -21.69 -5.57
C HIS A 85 -23.83 -21.13 -6.07
N GLY A 86 -23.86 -19.88 -6.52
CA GLY A 86 -25.06 -19.18 -7.03
C GLY A 86 -25.38 -19.45 -8.50
N GLY A 87 -24.63 -20.32 -9.17
CA GLY A 87 -24.88 -20.70 -10.57
C GLY A 87 -24.34 -19.70 -11.60
N MET A 88 -23.47 -18.77 -11.19
CA MET A 88 -22.80 -17.87 -12.13
C MET A 88 -21.70 -18.63 -12.87
N SER A 89 -21.68 -18.58 -14.20
CA SER A 89 -20.81 -19.41 -15.05
C SER A 89 -19.32 -19.00 -15.06
N GLY A 90 -18.93 -18.00 -14.26
CA GLY A 90 -17.56 -17.52 -14.16
C GLY A 90 -16.95 -17.81 -12.80
N TYR A 91 -15.81 -18.49 -12.78
CA TYR A 91 -14.95 -18.51 -11.60
C TYR A 91 -14.26 -17.15 -11.48
N PHE A 92 -14.52 -16.43 -10.39
CA PHE A 92 -13.80 -15.20 -10.11
C PHE A 92 -12.43 -15.58 -9.55
N VAL A 93 -11.35 -15.20 -10.24
CA VAL A 93 -9.97 -15.63 -9.91
C VAL A 93 -9.40 -14.84 -8.71
N VAL A 94 -10.28 -14.23 -7.91
CA VAL A 94 -9.95 -13.25 -6.88
C VAL A 94 -10.72 -13.59 -5.60
N GLY A 95 -9.98 -13.89 -4.54
CA GLY A 95 -10.49 -14.32 -3.24
C GLY A 95 -9.38 -15.06 -2.48
N LEU A 96 -9.67 -15.48 -1.24
CA LEU A 96 -8.74 -16.29 -0.44
C LEU A 96 -8.61 -17.69 -1.04
N GLY A 97 -7.37 -18.16 -1.24
CA GLY A 97 -7.06 -19.48 -1.76
C GLY A 97 -7.74 -20.60 -0.97
N ILE A 98 -7.73 -20.50 0.35
CA ILE A 98 -8.41 -21.48 1.21
C ILE A 98 -9.92 -21.54 0.97
N THR A 99 -10.57 -20.40 0.70
CA THR A 99 -12.01 -20.40 0.39
C THR A 99 -12.30 -21.05 -0.95
N LEU A 100 -11.45 -20.85 -1.96
CA LEU A 100 -11.61 -21.50 -3.26
C LEU A 100 -11.46 -23.02 -3.17
N ILE A 101 -10.55 -23.51 -2.32
CA ILE A 101 -10.39 -24.95 -2.08
C ILE A 101 -11.66 -25.53 -1.45
N VAL A 102 -12.19 -24.87 -0.41
CA VAL A 102 -13.41 -25.32 0.27
C VAL A 102 -14.62 -25.26 -0.68
N ASP A 103 -14.78 -24.19 -1.45
CA ASP A 103 -15.85 -24.04 -2.44
C ASP A 103 -15.77 -25.13 -3.53
N GLY A 104 -14.56 -25.37 -4.06
CA GLY A 104 -14.31 -26.40 -5.06
C GLY A 104 -14.63 -27.81 -4.55
N LEU A 105 -14.19 -28.13 -3.32
CA LEU A 105 -14.50 -29.41 -2.69
C LEU A 105 -16.00 -29.59 -2.44
N ALA A 106 -16.69 -28.58 -1.91
CA ALA A 106 -18.11 -28.63 -1.66
C ALA A 106 -18.91 -28.85 -2.96
N LYS A 107 -18.51 -28.18 -4.05
CA LYS A 107 -19.12 -28.36 -5.37
C LYS A 107 -18.94 -29.78 -5.89
N VAL A 108 -17.70 -30.29 -5.91
CA VAL A 108 -17.41 -31.65 -6.43
C VAL A 108 -18.12 -32.73 -5.60
N LEU A 109 -18.12 -32.60 -4.27
CA LEU A 109 -18.80 -33.56 -3.40
C LEU A 109 -20.33 -33.49 -3.50
N GLY A 110 -20.89 -32.29 -3.69
CA GLY A 110 -22.33 -32.10 -3.90
C GLY A 110 -22.82 -32.67 -5.23
N GLU A 111 -22.04 -32.52 -6.30
CA GLU A 111 -22.32 -33.15 -7.61
C GLU A 111 -22.32 -34.68 -7.52
N GLN A 112 -21.49 -35.27 -6.65
CA GLN A 112 -21.43 -36.72 -6.44
C GLN A 112 -22.51 -37.23 -5.47
N ASN A 113 -23.01 -36.39 -4.56
CA ASN A 113 -23.95 -36.77 -3.50
C ASN A 113 -25.10 -35.75 -3.40
N PRO A 114 -26.11 -35.84 -4.29
CA PRO A 114 -27.18 -34.85 -4.38
C PRO A 114 -27.96 -34.63 -3.07
N ASP A 115 -28.09 -35.67 -2.24
CA ASP A 115 -28.79 -35.61 -0.95
C ASP A 115 -28.12 -34.65 0.05
N PHE A 116 -26.83 -34.38 -0.10
CA PHE A 116 -26.04 -33.51 0.79
C PHE A 116 -25.63 -32.18 0.16
N ASP A 117 -25.94 -31.94 -1.12
CA ASP A 117 -25.48 -30.79 -1.90
C ASP A 117 -25.79 -29.45 -1.21
N ILE A 118 -27.03 -29.28 -0.73
CA ILE A 118 -27.45 -28.05 -0.02
C ILE A 118 -26.63 -27.85 1.27
N GLY A 119 -26.40 -28.92 2.03
CA GLY A 119 -25.63 -28.85 3.28
C GLY A 119 -24.17 -28.45 3.04
N LEU A 120 -23.55 -29.00 1.99
CA LEU A 120 -22.18 -28.68 1.60
C LEU A 120 -22.03 -27.23 1.12
N LYS A 121 -22.99 -26.73 0.33
CA LYS A 121 -23.03 -25.31 -0.10
C LYS A 121 -23.15 -24.36 1.07
N VAL A 122 -24.07 -24.63 2.01
CA VAL A 122 -24.24 -23.82 3.22
C VAL A 122 -22.97 -23.81 4.06
N PHE A 123 -22.32 -24.97 4.22
CA PHE A 123 -21.04 -25.06 4.93
C PHE A 123 -19.95 -24.23 4.25
N ALA A 124 -19.79 -24.33 2.94
CA ALA A 124 -18.75 -23.61 2.19
C ALA A 124 -18.93 -22.09 2.29
N ILE A 125 -20.16 -21.59 2.08
CA ILE A 125 -20.48 -20.16 2.21
C ILE A 125 -20.26 -19.70 3.66
N GLY A 126 -20.69 -20.51 4.64
CA GLY A 126 -20.47 -20.20 6.06
C GLY A 126 -18.98 -20.12 6.42
N PHE A 127 -18.16 -21.01 5.88
CA PHE A 127 -16.70 -20.97 6.02
C PHE A 127 -16.11 -19.71 5.39
N ALA A 128 -16.54 -19.34 4.17
CA ALA A 128 -16.07 -18.13 3.51
C ALA A 128 -16.40 -16.86 4.32
N VAL A 129 -17.61 -16.77 4.87
CA VAL A 129 -18.02 -15.67 5.76
C VAL A 129 -17.16 -15.64 7.03
N ALA A 130 -16.94 -16.79 7.68
CA ALA A 130 -16.09 -16.88 8.87
C ALA A 130 -14.65 -16.42 8.59
N ALA A 131 -14.05 -16.89 7.48
CA ALA A 131 -12.72 -16.47 7.05
C ALA A 131 -12.68 -14.95 6.77
N ALA A 132 -13.69 -14.41 6.09
CA ALA A 132 -13.79 -12.98 5.81
C ALA A 132 -13.89 -12.13 7.10
N LEU A 133 -14.59 -12.61 8.13
CA LEU A 133 -14.65 -11.94 9.44
C LEU A 133 -13.29 -11.91 10.13
N VAL A 134 -12.52 -13.01 10.06
CA VAL A 134 -11.16 -13.06 10.61
C VAL A 134 -10.24 -12.07 9.89
N VAL A 135 -10.28 -12.05 8.55
CA VAL A 135 -9.49 -11.09 7.75
C VAL A 135 -9.92 -9.65 8.03
N THR A 136 -11.22 -9.40 8.18
CA THR A 136 -11.77 -8.10 8.58
C THR A 136 -11.24 -7.67 9.95
N ALA A 137 -11.15 -8.60 10.92
CA ALA A 137 -10.58 -8.30 12.24
C ALA A 137 -9.12 -7.86 12.13
N PHE A 138 -8.29 -8.56 11.35
CA PHE A 138 -6.93 -8.10 11.06
C PHE A 138 -6.91 -6.69 10.44
N GLY A 139 -7.80 -6.40 9.49
CA GLY A 139 -7.95 -5.07 8.92
C GLY A 139 -8.30 -3.98 9.94
N LEU A 140 -9.20 -4.28 10.89
CA LEU A 140 -9.58 -3.35 11.96
C LEU A 140 -8.41 -3.05 12.89
N LEU A 141 -7.65 -4.08 13.29
CA LEU A 141 -6.49 -3.92 14.16
C LEU A 141 -5.34 -3.22 13.42
N ALA A 142 -5.12 -3.55 12.15
CA ALA A 142 -4.14 -2.90 11.28
C ALA A 142 -4.43 -1.41 11.10
N ARG A 143 -5.71 -1.02 10.91
CA ARG A 143 -6.11 0.40 10.82
C ARG A 143 -5.83 1.20 12.10
N ARG A 144 -5.75 0.54 13.25
CA ARG A 144 -5.38 1.17 14.53
C ARG A 144 -3.87 1.30 14.72
N GLY A 145 -3.06 0.97 13.70
CA GLY A 145 -1.60 1.00 13.80
C GLY A 145 -0.99 -0.19 14.56
N ALA A 146 -1.77 -1.24 14.86
CA ALA A 146 -1.27 -2.41 15.58
C ALA A 146 -0.39 -3.29 14.66
N LEU A 147 0.90 -2.95 14.55
CA LEU A 147 1.84 -3.55 13.60
C LEU A 147 1.97 -5.07 13.69
N ILE A 148 1.88 -5.65 14.90
CA ILE A 148 1.95 -7.11 15.09
C ILE A 148 0.82 -7.80 14.34
N PHE A 149 -0.42 -7.35 14.50
CA PHE A 149 -1.58 -7.95 13.82
C PHE A 149 -1.56 -7.66 12.32
N PHE A 150 -1.08 -6.49 11.92
CA PHE A 150 -0.87 -6.18 10.51
C PHE A 150 0.10 -7.20 9.88
N ALA A 151 1.27 -7.40 10.48
CA ALA A 151 2.29 -8.33 9.99
C ALA A 151 1.79 -9.78 9.94
N ILE A 152 1.11 -10.24 10.98
CA ILE A 152 0.50 -11.59 11.01
C ILE A 152 -0.51 -11.75 9.87
N GLY A 153 -1.42 -10.77 9.70
CA GLY A 153 -2.41 -10.80 8.63
C GLY A 153 -1.77 -10.84 7.24
N MET A 154 -0.73 -10.03 7.01
CA MET A 154 0.03 -10.06 5.75
C MET A 154 0.72 -11.40 5.51
N PHE A 155 1.31 -11.98 6.55
CA PHE A 155 1.98 -13.28 6.44
C PHE A 155 1.00 -14.40 6.12
N LEU A 156 -0.15 -14.46 6.79
CA LEU A 156 -1.21 -15.43 6.48
C LEU A 156 -1.73 -15.25 5.06
N TYR A 157 -1.92 -14.00 4.61
CA TYR A 157 -2.35 -13.71 3.25
C TYR A 157 -1.30 -14.09 2.20
N LEU A 158 0.00 -13.95 2.51
CA LEU A 158 1.08 -14.47 1.67
C LEU A 158 1.03 -15.99 1.56
N LEU A 159 0.90 -16.69 2.69
CA LEU A 159 0.79 -18.16 2.69
C LEU A 159 -0.42 -18.63 1.89
N ASP A 160 -1.55 -17.95 2.02
CA ASP A 160 -2.76 -18.21 1.23
C ASP A 160 -2.51 -17.98 -0.27
N GLY A 161 -1.80 -16.91 -0.64
CA GLY A 161 -1.36 -16.65 -2.01
C GLY A 161 -0.46 -17.74 -2.60
N LEU A 162 0.39 -18.37 -1.79
CA LEU A 162 1.26 -19.47 -2.23
C LEU A 162 0.47 -20.74 -2.58
N LEU A 163 -0.74 -20.92 -2.03
CA LEU A 163 -1.61 -22.04 -2.42
C LEU A 163 -1.96 -22.00 -3.91
N PHE A 164 -2.04 -20.81 -4.50
CA PHE A 164 -2.34 -20.65 -5.93
C PHE A 164 -1.23 -21.12 -6.86
N LEU A 165 0.00 -21.23 -6.38
CA LEU A 165 1.09 -21.82 -7.16
C LEU A 165 0.84 -23.32 -7.39
N LEU A 166 0.19 -24.00 -6.44
CA LEU A 166 -0.14 -25.43 -6.55
C LEU A 166 -1.23 -25.69 -7.60
N VAL A 167 -2.16 -24.75 -7.77
CA VAL A 167 -3.29 -24.85 -8.72
C VAL A 167 -3.07 -24.04 -9.99
N GLN A 168 -1.84 -23.59 -10.25
CA GLN A 168 -1.41 -22.83 -11.44
C GLN A 168 -2.23 -21.54 -11.72
N GLY A 169 -2.79 -20.93 -10.66
CA GLY A 169 -3.62 -19.72 -10.75
C GLY A 169 -2.80 -18.43 -10.87
N LEU A 170 -2.12 -18.20 -11.99
CA LEU A 170 -1.21 -17.06 -12.15
C LEU A 170 -1.89 -15.70 -11.88
N MET A 171 -3.13 -15.52 -12.32
CA MET A 171 -3.90 -14.30 -12.07
C MET A 171 -4.18 -14.08 -10.57
N SER A 172 -4.47 -15.16 -9.82
CA SER A 172 -4.65 -15.07 -8.36
C SER A 172 -3.34 -14.71 -7.67
N VAL A 173 -2.22 -15.31 -8.09
CA VAL A 173 -0.89 -14.99 -7.56
C VAL A 173 -0.55 -13.51 -7.79
N ALA A 174 -0.81 -12.99 -9.00
CA ALA A 174 -0.60 -11.58 -9.31
C ALA A 174 -1.46 -10.66 -8.44
N PHE A 175 -2.73 -11.00 -8.23
CA PHE A 175 -3.62 -10.24 -7.34
C PHE A 175 -3.12 -10.25 -5.89
N HIS A 176 -2.65 -11.39 -5.38
CA HIS A 176 -2.09 -11.50 -4.04
C HIS A 176 -0.85 -10.63 -3.88
N ALA A 177 0.08 -10.69 -4.84
CA ALA A 177 1.27 -9.85 -4.85
C ALA A 177 0.92 -8.35 -4.89
N PHE A 178 -0.08 -7.97 -5.70
CA PHE A 178 -0.55 -6.58 -5.78
C PHE A 178 -1.14 -6.09 -4.45
N ALA A 179 -2.04 -6.87 -3.84
CA ALA A 179 -2.61 -6.53 -2.54
C ALA A 179 -1.52 -6.47 -1.44
N LEU A 180 -0.58 -7.41 -1.42
CA LEU A 180 0.56 -7.42 -0.49
C LEU A 180 1.45 -6.19 -0.66
N PHE A 181 1.70 -5.75 -1.90
CA PHE A 181 2.48 -4.54 -2.15
C PHE A 181 1.84 -3.31 -1.51
N TRP A 182 0.53 -3.14 -1.64
CA TRP A 182 -0.18 -2.03 -1.02
C TRP A 182 -0.30 -2.16 0.51
N MET A 183 -0.51 -3.38 1.01
CA MET A 183 -0.47 -3.67 2.45
C MET A 183 0.91 -3.29 3.04
N TRP A 184 1.99 -3.65 2.36
CA TRP A 184 3.36 -3.29 2.76
C TRP A 184 3.58 -1.78 2.80
N SER A 185 3.04 -1.04 1.82
CA SER A 185 3.06 0.42 1.83
C SER A 185 2.38 1.00 3.08
N GLY A 186 1.24 0.45 3.49
CA GLY A 186 0.55 0.87 4.72
C GLY A 186 1.27 0.47 6.00
N PHE A 187 1.80 -0.76 6.07
CA PHE A 187 2.61 -1.24 7.19
C PHE A 187 3.84 -0.35 7.41
N SER A 188 4.57 -0.04 6.34
CA SER A 188 5.73 0.84 6.38
C SER A 188 5.38 2.25 6.85
N ALA A 189 4.20 2.77 6.47
CA ALA A 189 3.76 4.09 6.89
C ALA A 189 3.47 4.14 8.40
N PHE A 190 2.75 3.16 8.96
CA PHE A 190 2.54 3.08 10.41
C PHE A 190 3.84 2.87 11.19
N ARG A 191 4.80 2.10 10.64
CA ARG A 191 6.13 1.95 11.25
C ARG A 191 6.89 3.28 11.32
N GLN A 192 6.79 4.12 10.29
CA GLN A 192 7.39 5.46 10.28
C GLN A 192 6.74 6.38 11.30
N ILE A 193 5.41 6.35 11.45
CA ILE A 193 4.71 7.13 12.49
C ILE A 193 5.21 6.74 13.88
N ASN A 194 5.33 5.45 14.18
CA ASN A 194 5.83 4.99 15.48
C ASN A 194 7.28 5.44 15.74
N ALA A 195 8.11 5.51 14.70
CA ALA A 195 9.47 6.01 14.82
C ALA A 195 9.51 7.52 15.13
N ILE A 196 8.71 8.33 14.43
CA ILE A 196 8.59 9.77 14.70
C ILE A 196 8.07 10.02 16.12
N GLN A 197 7.08 9.25 16.57
CA GLN A 197 6.56 9.40 17.93
C GLN A 197 7.61 9.03 19.00
N ALA A 198 8.44 8.02 18.75
CA ALA A 198 9.51 7.65 19.67
C ALA A 198 10.55 8.77 19.84
N THR A 199 10.96 9.43 18.74
CA THR A 199 11.91 10.55 18.81
C THR A 199 11.33 11.76 19.52
N LEU A 200 10.06 12.09 19.27
CA LEU A 200 9.39 13.21 19.94
C LEU A 200 9.24 13.01 21.45
N VAL A 201 9.14 11.76 21.91
CA VAL A 201 9.12 11.45 23.35
C VAL A 201 10.51 11.60 23.94
N GLU A 202 11.56 11.17 23.23
CA GLU A 202 12.96 11.31 23.67
C GLU A 202 13.40 12.78 23.78
N ASP A 203 12.94 13.65 22.88
CA ASP A 203 13.25 15.09 22.92
C ASP A 203 12.52 15.85 24.06
N ALA A 204 11.53 15.22 24.70
CA ALA A 204 10.72 15.82 25.77
C ALA A 204 11.21 15.50 27.20
N ASP A 205 12.09 14.50 27.35
CA ASP A 205 12.67 14.04 28.62
C ASP A 205 14.05 14.68 28.92
#